data_AF-A0A521B5A8-F1
#
_entry.id   AF-A0A521B5A8-F1
#
_cell.length_a   1.000
_cell.length_b   1.000
_cell.length_c   1.000
_cell.angle_alpha   90.00
_cell.angle_beta   90.00
_cell.angle_gamma   90.00
#
_symmetry.space_group_name_H-M   'P 1'
#
loop_
_entity.id
_entity.type
_entity.pdbx_description
1 polymer ?
#
loop_
_entity_poly.entity_id
_entity_poly.type
_entity_poly.pdbx_seq_one_letter_code
_entity_poly.pdbx_strand_id
1 'polypeptide(L)' 'MTESDFLVYCQNQVKGPLKDEDIILMLTAWGQMSYNLGYNQALKEYDITKDGQPGPDQ' A
#
# COMPACT_ATOMS: atom_id res chain seq x y z
N MET A 1 -5.07 5.63 6.96
CA MET A 1 -4.72 4.37 7.65
C MET A 1 -3.23 4.41 7.90
N THR A 2 -2.78 4.14 9.11
CA THR A 2 -1.36 4.02 9.45
C THR A 2 -0.93 2.56 9.46
N GLU A 3 0.37 2.28 9.55
CA GLU A 3 0.89 0.91 9.65
C GLU A 3 0.29 0.18 10.85
N SER A 4 0.25 0.85 12.01
CA SER A 4 -0.30 0.29 13.24
C SER A 4 -1.79 -0.06 13.09
N ASP A 5 -2.58 0.79 12.41
CA ASP A 5 -4.00 0.50 12.16
C ASP A 5 -4.18 -0.74 11.27
N PHE A 6 -3.32 -0.88 10.26
CA PHE A 6 -3.35 -2.03 9.35
C PHE A 6 -2.96 -3.32 10.07
N LEU A 7 -1.92 -3.29 10.90
CA LEU A 7 -1.50 -4.45 11.69
C LEU A 7 -2.61 -4.90 12.64
N VAL A 8 -3.23 -3.97 13.36
CA VAL A 8 -4.39 -4.28 14.23
C VAL A 8 -5.53 -4.89 13.43
N TYR A 9 -5.82 -4.35 12.24
CA TYR A 9 -6.84 -4.91 11.35
C TYR A 9 -6.54 -6.36 10.94
N CYS A 10 -5.29 -6.67 10.56
CA CYS A 10 -4.88 -8.02 10.20
C CYS A 10 -4.96 -8.98 11.39
N GLN A 11 -4.49 -8.55 12.58
CA GLN A 11 -4.54 -9.35 13.79
C GLN A 11 -5.97 -9.76 14.17
N ASN A 12 -6.94 -8.86 13.99
CA ASN A 12 -8.34 -9.14 14.29
C ASN A 12 -8.99 -10.18 13.35
N GLN A 13 -8.35 -10.51 12.22
CA GLN A 13 -8.86 -11.51 11.27
C GLN A 13 -8.23 -12.90 11.45
N VAL A 14 -7.06 -12.96 12.07
CA VAL A 14 -6.35 -14.21 12.30
C VAL A 14 -6.81 -14.84 13.61
N LYS A 15 -7.08 -16.15 13.58
CA LYS A 15 -7.41 -16.92 14.78
C LYS A 15 -6.21 -17.75 15.20
N GLY A 16 -5.84 -17.68 16.47
CA GLY A 16 -4.71 -18.41 17.03
C GLY A 16 -3.45 -17.53 17.19
N PRO A 17 -2.33 -18.12 17.67
CA PRO A 17 -1.09 -17.39 17.85
C PRO A 17 -0.52 -16.96 16.50
N LEU A 18 -0.12 -15.69 16.41
CA LEU A 18 0.61 -15.16 15.26
C LEU A 18 2.00 -15.78 15.22
N LYS A 19 2.39 -16.25 14.04
CA LYS A 19 3.77 -16.65 13.78
C LYS A 19 4.55 -15.48 13.22
N ASP A 20 5.87 -15.56 13.31
CA ASP A 20 6.76 -14.55 12.76
C ASP A 20 6.55 -14.39 11.24
N GLU A 21 6.25 -15.47 10.52
CA GLU A 21 5.92 -15.42 9.10
C GLU A 21 4.65 -14.61 8.81
N ASP A 22 3.65 -14.65 9.69
CA ASP A 22 2.43 -13.88 9.55
C ASP A 22 2.73 -12.38 9.69
N ILE A 23 3.61 -12.01 10.62
CA ILE A 23 4.04 -10.62 10.83
C ILE A 23 4.80 -10.12 9.60
N ILE A 24 5.75 -10.92 9.07
CA ILE A 24 6.50 -10.58 7.86
C ILE A 24 5.55 -10.37 6.67
N LEU A 25 4.55 -11.24 6.52
CA LEU A 25 3.56 -11.13 5.46
C LEU A 25 2.73 -9.85 5.60
N MET A 26 2.25 -9.53 6.80
CA MET A 26 1.50 -8.31 7.06
C MET A 26 2.32 -7.06 6.73
N LEU A 27 3.56 -6.97 7.20
CA LEU A 27 4.44 -5.83 6.92
C LEU A 27 4.78 -5.69 5.44
N THR A 28 4.99 -6.82 4.75
CA THR A 28 5.25 -6.83 3.30
C THR A 28 4.04 -6.32 2.52
N ALA A 29 2.84 -6.79 2.89
CA ALA A 29 1.59 -6.32 2.27
C ALA A 29 1.36 -4.82 2.50
N TRP A 30 1.62 -4.34 3.73
CA TRP A 30 1.57 -2.92 4.05
C TRP A 30 2.50 -2.09 3.17
N GLY A 31 3.78 -2.48 3.08
CA GLY A 31 4.78 -1.78 2.27
C GLY A 31 4.36 -1.66 0.80
N GLN A 32 3.82 -2.74 0.23
CA GLN A 32 3.34 -2.73 -1.15
C GLN A 32 2.11 -1.82 -1.34
N MET A 33 1.17 -1.82 -0.39
CA MET A 33 0.02 -0.91 -0.41
C MET A 33 0.45 0.55 -0.31
N SER A 34 1.34 0.88 0.62
CA SER A 34 1.86 2.23 0.80
C SER A 34 2.61 2.72 -0.44
N TYR A 35 3.46 1.87 -1.04
CA TYR A 35 4.15 2.19 -2.28
C TYR A 35 3.16 2.51 -3.41
N ASN A 36 2.18 1.64 -3.64
CA ASN A 36 1.19 1.85 -4.70
C ASN A 36 0.35 3.11 -4.47
N LEU A 37 0.01 3.41 -3.22
CA LEU A 37 -0.71 4.63 -2.86
C LEU A 37 0.13 5.87 -3.20
N GLY A 38 1.39 5.91 -2.75
CA GLY A 38 2.30 7.02 -3.02
C GLY A 38 2.59 7.20 -4.51
N TYR A 39 2.81 6.09 -5.22
CA TYR A 39 3.01 6.10 -6.67
C TYR A 39 1.80 6.68 -7.41
N ASN A 40 0.57 6.20 -7.12
CA ASN A 40 -0.64 6.71 -7.75
C ASN A 40 -0.92 8.17 -7.40
N GLN A 41 -0.61 8.58 -6.16
CA GLN A 41 -0.74 9.96 -5.71
C GLN A 41 0.21 10.88 -6.49
N ALA A 42 1.48 10.49 -6.64
CA ALA A 42 2.44 11.23 -7.45
C ALA A 42 2.00 11.33 -8.91
N LEU A 43 1.55 10.23 -9.52
CA LEU A 43 1.02 10.27 -10.90
C LEU A 43 -0.12 11.28 -11.05
N LYS A 44 -1.02 11.35 -10.06
CA LYS A 44 -2.13 12.32 -10.06
C LYS A 44 -1.66 13.76 -9.87
N GLU A 45 -0.67 14.00 -9.02
CA GLU A 45 -0.14 15.35 -8.76
C GLU A 45 0.59 15.94 -9.97
N TYR A 46 1.24 15.09 -10.77
CA TYR A 46 1.99 15.50 -11.95
C TYR A 46 1.24 15.26 -13.27
N ASP A 47 -0.04 14.88 -13.21
CA ASP A 47 -0.90 14.50 -14.36
C ASP A 47 -0.25 13.49 -15.32
N ILE A 48 0.55 12.58 -14.76
CA ILE A 48 1.27 11.55 -15.50
C ILE A 48 0.34 10.34 -15.62
N THR A 49 -0.04 10.00 -16.84
CA THR A 49 -0.77 8.75 -17.09
C THR A 49 0.18 7.56 -16.94
N LYS A 50 -0.34 6.42 -16.46
CA LYS A 50 0.45 5.19 -16.19
C LYS A 50 1.19 4.65 -17.42
N ASP A 51 0.87 5.16 -18.60
CA ASP A 51 1.46 4.81 -19.89
C ASP A 51 2.55 5.79 -20.35
N GLY A 52 3.20 6.55 -19.47
CA GLY A 52 4.39 7.34 -19.82
C GLY A 52 4.21 8.32 -20.99
N GLN A 53 2.96 8.64 -21.36
CA GLN A 53 2.66 9.64 -22.35
C GLN A 53 2.22 10.91 -21.63
N PRO A 54 2.84 12.06 -21.96
CA PRO A 54 2.35 13.34 -21.47
C PRO A 54 0.89 13.49 -21.92
N GLY A 55 0.00 13.85 -20.98
CA GLY A 55 -1.37 14.22 -21.32
C GLY A 55 -1.40 15.36 -22.34
N PRO A 56 -2.46 15.50 -23.15
CA PRO A 56 -2.51 16.52 -24.17
C PRO A 56 -2.43 17.90 -23.52
N ASP A 57 -1.55 18.74 -24.07
CA ASP A 57 -1.34 20.13 -23.67
C ASP A 57 -2.65 20.90 -23.45
N GLN A 58 -2.60 21.83 -22.50
CA GLN A 58 -3.62 22.80 -22.08
C GLN A 58 -4.50 23.36 -23.21
#